data_AF-A0A0F9EAP7-F1
#
_entry.id   AF-A0A0F9EAP7-F1
#
_cell.length_a   1.000
_cell.length_b   1.000
_cell.length_c   1.000
_cell.angle_alpha   90.00
_cell.angle_beta   90.00
_cell.angle_gamma   90.00
#
_symmetry.space_group_name_H-M   'P 1'
#
loop_
_entity.id
_entity.type
_entity.pdbx_description
1 polymer ?
#
loop_
_entity_poly.entity_id
_entity_poly.type
_entity_poly.pdbx_seq_one_letter_code
_entity_poly.pdbx_strand_id
1 'polypeptide(L)'
;MTIASFQLDPNAIALTDDEVVNKINAASVDITRAGSVDPSARPIEALEIGTAELAANAVTNAKAEVTLAKDNLNAMSDIVRGYIKTEPAVGEFPIVNVQRDSSGNLDVDYDDVAVV
;
A
#
# COMPACT_ATOMS: atom_id res chain seq x y z
N MET A 1 35.31 35.50 -24.01
CA MET A 1 34.46 36.22 -23.04
C MET A 1 33.07 36.27 -23.63
N THR A 2 32.13 35.50 -23.07
CA THR A 2 30.77 35.35 -23.61
C THR A 2 29.86 36.28 -22.83
N ILE A 3 29.26 37.26 -23.49
CA ILE A 3 28.21 38.09 -22.88
C ILE A 3 26.93 37.27 -22.91
N ALA A 4 26.43 36.89 -21.73
CA ALA A 4 25.09 36.33 -21.61
C ALA A 4 24.08 37.47 -21.75
N SER A 5 23.21 37.40 -22.75
CA SER A 5 22.11 38.34 -22.91
C SER A 5 20.84 37.79 -22.25
N PHE A 6 20.22 38.59 -21.41
CA PHE A 6 18.88 38.36 -20.89
C PHE A 6 17.94 39.40 -21.53
N GLN A 7 16.90 38.93 -22.22
CA GLN A 7 15.85 39.81 -22.71
C GLN A 7 14.67 39.75 -21.75
N LEU A 8 14.34 40.90 -21.17
CA LEU A 8 13.01 41.11 -20.59
C LEU A 8 11.99 41.13 -21.74
N ASP A 9 10.80 40.59 -21.50
CA ASP A 9 9.71 40.64 -22.48
C ASP A 9 9.43 42.11 -22.84
N PRO A 10 9.67 42.52 -24.09
CA PRO A 10 9.44 43.91 -24.51
C PRO A 10 7.95 44.29 -24.52
N ASN A 11 7.05 43.31 -24.39
CA ASN A 11 5.61 43.52 -24.32
C ASN A 11 5.05 43.38 -22.90
N ALA A 12 5.90 43.36 -21.86
CA ALA A 12 5.45 43.30 -20.48
C ALA A 12 4.60 44.54 -20.13
N ILE A 13 3.35 44.29 -19.70
CA ILE A 13 2.40 45.34 -19.30
C ILE A 13 2.44 45.46 -17.77
N ALA A 14 2.53 46.68 -17.25
CA ALA A 14 2.35 46.93 -15.82
C ALA A 14 0.86 46.76 -15.47
N LEU A 15 0.57 45.86 -14.53
CA LEU A 15 -0.77 45.60 -14.04
C LEU A 15 -0.90 46.20 -12.63
N THR A 16 -2.07 46.78 -12.35
CA THR A 16 -2.49 47.10 -10.99
C THR A 16 -2.81 45.84 -10.20
N ASP A 17 -2.84 45.94 -8.87
CA ASP A 17 -3.17 44.81 -7.99
C ASP A 17 -4.53 44.18 -8.35
N ASP A 18 -5.54 45.00 -8.63
CA ASP A 18 -6.88 44.54 -9.03
C ASP A 18 -6.87 43.82 -10.40
N GLU A 19 -6.06 44.28 -11.36
CA GLU A 19 -5.92 43.61 -12.66
C GLU A 19 -5.22 42.26 -12.55
N VAL A 20 -4.28 42.11 -11.62
CA VAL A 20 -3.65 40.83 -11.31
C VAL A 20 -4.68 39.86 -10.74
N VAL A 21 -5.45 40.28 -9.74
CA VAL A 21 -6.50 39.47 -9.11
C VAL A 21 -7.54 39.02 -10.14
N ASN A 22 -7.98 39.93 -11.01
CA ASN A 22 -8.95 39.61 -12.05
C ASN A 22 -8.42 38.58 -13.05
N LYS A 23 -7.15 38.67 -13.46
CA LYS A 23 -6.52 37.68 -14.35
C LYS A 23 -6.38 36.31 -13.69
N ILE A 24 -6.06 36.26 -12.39
CA ILE A 24 -6.02 35.00 -11.63
C ILE A 24 -7.40 34.36 -11.60
N ASN A 25 -8.43 35.13 -11.25
CA ASN A 25 -9.81 34.62 -11.16
C ASN A 25 -10.40 34.20 -12.52
N ALA A 26 -9.93 34.79 -13.62
CA ALA A 26 -10.36 34.47 -14.97
C ALA A 26 -9.53 33.36 -15.64
N ALA A 27 -8.47 32.86 -15.00
CA ALA A 27 -7.66 31.80 -15.55
C ALA A 27 -8.48 30.50 -15.64
N SER A 28 -8.64 29.97 -16.86
CA SER A 28 -9.35 28.70 -17.12
C SER A 28 -8.46 27.46 -16.97
N VAL A 29 -7.15 27.68 -16.87
CA VAL A 29 -6.17 26.66 -16.55
C VAL A 29 -5.83 26.86 -15.08
N ASP A 30 -6.16 25.87 -14.25
CA ASP A 30 -5.71 25.85 -12.87
C ASP A 30 -4.18 26.00 -12.86
N ILE A 31 -3.65 26.87 -12.00
CA ILE A 31 -2.27 26.76 -11.54
C ILE A 31 -2.24 25.47 -10.71
N THR A 32 -2.12 24.33 -11.40
CA THR A 32 -2.03 23.04 -10.72
C THR A 32 -0.75 23.08 -9.90
N ARG A 33 -0.96 23.06 -8.58
CA ARG A 33 0.07 23.22 -7.54
C ARG A 33 1.24 22.24 -7.68
N ALA A 34 1.06 21.19 -8.50
CA ALA A 34 2.07 20.22 -8.92
C ALA A 34 3.31 20.85 -9.57
N GLY A 35 3.19 22.05 -10.18
CA GLY A 35 4.33 22.76 -10.77
C GLY A 35 4.98 23.84 -9.86
N SER A 36 4.37 24.18 -8.72
CA SER A 36 4.75 25.38 -7.95
C SER A 36 5.74 25.12 -6.82
N VAL A 37 5.97 23.87 -6.43
CA VAL A 37 7.01 23.51 -5.46
C VAL A 37 7.67 22.21 -5.87
N ASP A 38 8.96 22.08 -5.58
CA ASP A 38 9.62 20.79 -5.60
C ASP A 38 8.91 19.83 -4.61
N PRO A 39 8.54 18.60 -5.00
CA PRO A 39 7.94 17.63 -4.10
C PRO A 39 8.74 17.37 -2.82
N SER A 40 10.06 17.62 -2.82
CA SER A 40 10.89 17.48 -1.62
C SER A 40 10.77 18.63 -0.62
N ALA A 41 10.05 19.71 -0.97
CA ALA A 41 10.03 20.96 -0.20
C ALA A 41 8.88 21.09 0.81
N ARG A 42 7.93 20.15 0.88
CA ARG A 42 6.96 20.09 1.99
C ARG A 42 6.62 18.65 2.39
N PRO A 43 6.30 18.40 3.68
CA PRO A 43 5.66 17.15 4.09
C PRO A 43 4.35 16.96 3.32
N ILE A 44 4.13 15.74 2.82
CA ILE A 44 2.90 15.35 2.12
C ILE A 44 1.77 15.26 3.14
N GLU A 45 0.69 16.02 2.94
CA GLU A 45 -0.49 15.98 3.80
C GLU A 45 -1.45 14.86 3.38
N ALA A 46 -2.34 14.46 4.28
CA ALA A 46 -3.35 13.44 3.98
C ALA A 46 -4.18 13.84 2.74
N LEU A 47 -4.38 12.89 1.81
CA LEU A 47 -5.15 13.04 0.57
C LEU A 47 -4.48 13.82 -0.57
N GLU A 48 -3.20 14.19 -0.46
CA GLU A 48 -2.48 14.86 -1.56
C GLU A 48 -1.97 13.93 -2.66
N ILE A 49 -1.88 12.61 -2.41
CA ILE A 49 -1.47 11.61 -3.40
C ILE A 49 -2.71 10.82 -3.83
N GLY A 50 -3.10 10.96 -5.09
CA GLY A 50 -4.15 10.16 -5.71
C GLY A 50 -3.68 8.74 -6.04
N THR A 51 -4.63 7.83 -6.24
CA THR A 51 -4.34 6.44 -6.63
C THR A 51 -3.63 6.32 -7.99
N ALA A 52 -3.76 7.33 -8.85
CA ALA A 52 -3.07 7.40 -10.15
C ALA A 52 -1.59 7.81 -10.04
N GLU A 53 -1.19 8.48 -8.95
CA GLU A 53 0.18 8.94 -8.71
C GLU A 53 1.03 7.89 -7.98
N LEU A 54 0.38 6.91 -7.35
CA LEU A 54 1.02 5.73 -6.79
C LEU A 54 1.28 4.74 -7.92
N ALA A 55 2.54 4.41 -8.19
CA ALA A 55 2.87 3.26 -9.01
C ALA A 55 2.18 2.01 -8.42
N ALA A 56 1.66 1.13 -9.27
CA ALA A 56 1.16 -0.16 -8.83
C ALA A 56 2.25 -0.84 -7.98
N ASN A 57 1.96 -1.05 -6.69
CA ASN A 57 2.84 -1.61 -5.63
C ASN A 57 3.59 -0.61 -4.73
N ALA A 58 3.42 0.71 -4.89
CA ALA A 58 4.08 1.70 -4.03
C ALA A 58 3.64 1.64 -2.55
N VAL A 59 2.44 1.11 -2.27
CA VAL A 59 1.95 0.86 -0.91
C VAL A 59 2.15 -0.62 -0.58
N THR A 60 3.40 -1.07 -0.50
CA THR A 60 3.69 -2.38 0.12
C THR A 60 3.57 -2.21 1.62
N ASN A 61 2.33 -2.24 2.13
CA ASN A 61 2.08 -2.23 3.56
C ASN A 61 2.52 -3.59 4.12
N ALA A 62 3.76 -3.67 4.64
CA ALA A 62 4.31 -4.90 5.19
C ALA A 62 3.42 -5.56 6.26
N LYS A 63 2.53 -4.78 6.92
CA LYS A 63 1.54 -5.31 7.86
C LYS A 63 0.32 -5.95 7.17
N ALA A 64 -0.02 -5.52 5.96
CA ALA A 64 -1.02 -6.18 5.12
C ALA A 64 -0.49 -7.49 4.52
N GLU A 65 0.79 -7.55 4.16
CA GLU A 65 1.45 -8.77 3.65
C GLU A 65 1.38 -9.95 4.65
N VAL A 66 1.56 -9.70 5.95
CA VAL A 66 1.48 -10.76 6.98
C VAL A 66 0.07 -11.31 7.13
N THR A 67 -0.95 -10.44 7.12
CA THR A 67 -2.36 -10.86 7.17
C THR A 67 -2.76 -11.58 5.89
N LEU A 68 -2.36 -11.07 4.72
CA LEU A 68 -2.60 -11.70 3.43
C LEU A 68 -1.90 -13.06 3.30
N ALA A 69 -0.68 -13.20 3.81
CA ALA A 69 0.01 -14.49 3.83
C ALA A 69 -0.73 -15.51 4.71
N LYS A 70 -1.22 -15.10 5.89
CA LYS A 70 -2.04 -15.94 6.76
C LYS A 70 -3.38 -16.29 6.10
N ASP A 71 -4.06 -15.33 5.47
CA ASP A 71 -5.35 -15.54 4.83
C ASP A 71 -5.22 -16.41 3.57
N ASN A 72 -4.15 -16.23 2.79
CA ASN A 72 -3.81 -17.07 1.66
C ASN A 72 -3.52 -18.50 2.11
N LEU A 73 -2.72 -18.67 3.16
CA LEU A 73 -2.46 -19.98 3.74
C LEU A 73 -3.78 -20.60 4.22
N ASN A 74 -4.62 -19.86 4.93
CA ASN A 74 -5.92 -20.33 5.41
C ASN A 74 -6.89 -20.71 4.28
N ALA A 75 -6.84 -20.04 3.13
CA ALA A 75 -7.71 -20.31 1.98
C ALA A 75 -7.31 -21.55 1.17
N MET A 76 -6.07 -22.05 1.31
CA MET A 76 -5.60 -23.26 0.61
C MET A 76 -6.23 -24.53 1.19
N SER A 77 -6.34 -25.63 0.43
CA SER A 77 -6.76 -26.91 1.00
C SER A 77 -5.62 -27.57 1.78
N ASP A 78 -5.95 -28.48 2.70
CA ASP A 78 -4.97 -29.20 3.53
C ASP A 78 -3.92 -29.95 2.69
N ILE A 79 -4.35 -30.48 1.54
CA ILE A 79 -3.48 -31.16 0.56
C ILE A 79 -2.37 -30.23 0.06
N VAL A 80 -2.67 -28.95 -0.17
CA VAL A 80 -1.69 -27.98 -0.67
C VAL A 80 -0.84 -27.40 0.46
N ARG A 81 -1.35 -27.31 1.69
CA ARG A 81 -0.57 -26.88 2.86
C ARG A 81 0.42 -27.94 3.34
N GLY A 82 0.11 -29.22 3.11
CA GLY A 82 0.90 -30.36 3.61
C GLY A 82 0.69 -30.66 5.09
N TYR A 83 -0.27 -30.00 5.74
CA TYR A 83 -0.70 -30.28 7.11
C TYR A 83 -2.19 -29.95 7.28
N ILE A 84 -2.85 -30.64 8.21
CA ILE A 84 -4.24 -30.38 8.58
C ILE A 84 -4.26 -29.18 9.53
N LYS A 85 -5.07 -28.18 9.20
CA LYS A 85 -5.25 -27.01 10.04
C LYS A 85 -6.36 -27.27 11.05
N THR A 86 -5.99 -27.58 12.28
CA THR A 86 -6.94 -27.66 13.40
C THR A 86 -7.08 -26.26 14.02
N GLU A 87 -8.12 -25.52 13.62
CA GLU A 87 -8.56 -24.31 14.33
C GLU A 87 -9.75 -24.67 15.24
N PRO A 88 -9.50 -25.22 16.44
CA PRO A 88 -10.59 -25.48 17.38
C PRO A 88 -11.22 -24.15 17.81
N ALA A 89 -12.50 -23.94 17.46
CA ALA A 89 -13.27 -22.81 17.98
C ALA A 89 -13.57 -22.98 19.48
N VAL A 90 -13.76 -24.23 19.92
CA VAL A 90 -13.88 -24.69 21.31
C VAL A 90 -13.61 -26.20 21.33
N GLY A 91 -12.98 -26.71 22.39
CA GLY A 91 -12.79 -28.15 22.65
C GLY A 91 -11.36 -28.67 22.41
N GLU A 92 -10.97 -29.68 23.19
CA GLU A 92 -9.74 -30.46 22.99
C GLU A 92 -10.08 -31.70 22.14
N PHE A 93 -9.22 -32.09 21.20
CA PHE A 93 -9.42 -33.33 20.43
C PHE A 93 -8.56 -34.45 21.05
N PRO A 94 -9.14 -35.62 21.37
CA PRO A 94 -8.39 -36.75 21.90
C PRO A 94 -7.30 -37.19 20.93
N ILE A 95 -6.09 -37.37 21.43
CA ILE A 95 -5.02 -38.05 20.69
C ILE A 95 -5.35 -39.55 20.72
N VAL A 96 -5.56 -40.14 19.55
CA VAL A 96 -5.84 -41.58 19.44
C VAL A 96 -4.56 -42.41 19.28
N ASN A 97 -3.51 -41.82 18.71
CA ASN A 97 -2.24 -42.51 18.50
C ASN A 97 -1.07 -41.51 18.38
N VAL A 98 0.11 -41.95 18.83
CA VAL A 98 1.37 -41.21 18.68
C VAL A 98 2.42 -42.18 18.18
N GLN A 99 2.98 -41.90 17.00
CA GLN A 99 3.95 -42.77 16.36
C GLN A 99 5.09 -42.00 15.71
N ARG A 100 6.07 -42.73 15.18
CA ARG A 100 7.13 -42.19 14.32
C ARG A 100 6.86 -42.65 12.89
N ASP A 101 6.89 -41.73 11.94
CA ASP A 101 6.77 -42.10 10.52
C ASP A 101 8.06 -42.79 10.00
N SER A 102 8.04 -43.24 8.75
CA SER A 102 9.20 -43.87 8.10
C SER A 102 10.41 -42.94 7.93
N SER A 103 10.21 -41.63 8.11
CA SER A 103 11.25 -40.59 8.09
C SER A 103 11.75 -40.23 9.50
N GLY A 104 11.17 -40.82 10.55
CA GLY A 104 11.50 -40.55 11.95
C GLY A 104 10.81 -39.31 12.55
N ASN A 105 9.88 -38.69 11.84
CA ASN A 105 9.10 -37.57 12.36
C ASN A 105 8.05 -38.05 13.36
N LEU A 106 7.67 -37.18 14.30
CA LEU A 106 6.56 -37.46 15.19
C LEU A 106 5.25 -37.30 14.40
N ASP A 107 4.42 -38.34 14.41
CA ASP A 107 3.11 -38.39 13.82
C ASP A 107 2.06 -38.58 14.92
N VAL A 108 0.97 -37.81 14.84
CA VAL A 108 -0.07 -37.76 15.88
C VAL A 108 -1.44 -37.81 15.22
N ASP A 109 -2.17 -38.89 15.50
CA ASP A 109 -3.54 -39.08 15.04
C ASP A 109 -4.51 -38.53 16.09
N TYR A 110 -5.54 -37.81 15.65
CA TYR A 110 -6.59 -37.25 16.50
C TYR A 110 -7.96 -37.84 16.14
N ASP A 111 -8.85 -37.94 17.13
CA ASP A 111 -10.28 -38.18 16.91
C ASP A 111 -10.92 -36.93 16.29
N ASP A 112 -11.91 -37.08 15.40
CA ASP A 112 -12.63 -35.97 14.76
C ASP A 112 -13.79 -35.44 15.63
N VAL A 113 -14.01 -36.03 16.80
CA VAL A 113 -14.95 -35.57 17.82
C VAL A 113 -14.24 -34.80 18.93
N ALA A 114 -14.66 -33.56 19.17
CA ALA A 114 -14.15 -32.73 20.26
C ALA A 114 -14.61 -33.23 21.63
N VAL A 115 -13.74 -33.17 22.64
CA VAL A 115 -14.08 -33.29 24.05
C VAL A 115 -14.79 -32.01 24.50
N VAL A 116 -15.99 -32.16 25.06
CA VAL A 116 -16.82 -31.08 25.63
C VAL A 116 -16.54 -30.93 27.12
#